data_AF-A0A355A8P3-F1
#
_entry.id   AF-A0A355A8P3-F1
#
_cell.length_a   1.000
_cell.length_b   1.000
_cell.length_c   1.000
_cell.angle_alpha   90.00
_cell.angle_beta   90.00
_cell.angle_gamma   90.00
#
_symmetry.space_group_name_H-M   'P 1'
#
loop_
_entity.id
_entity.type
_entity.pdbx_description
1 polymer ?
#
loop_
_entity_poly.entity_id
_entity_poly.type
_entity_poly.pdbx_seq_one_letter_code
_entity_poly.pdbx_strand_id
1 'polypeptide(L)'
;VPYPEPQVVAPNAYYANLLLEDYAGVTSELTAINQYLYHHFTVNEEYEDLNELWKCISIVEMKHEAMLAETILLLGVAPEYRTLTNNFPVYWSASYVYYGVEVCDRLTADIAGEKEAIQNYRKHQDLIADPYIRQLLERIIMDEE
;
A
#
# COMPACT_ATOMS: atom_id res chain seq x y z
N VAL A 1 14.30 -1.01 -11.19
CA VAL A 1 14.87 0.36 -11.02
C VAL A 1 15.08 0.56 -9.51
N PRO A 2 16.15 1.22 -9.03
CA PRO A 2 16.31 1.43 -7.58
C PRO A 2 15.15 2.27 -7.02
N TYR A 3 14.81 2.09 -5.75
CA TYR A 3 13.86 2.98 -5.07
C TYR A 3 14.49 4.37 -4.92
N PRO A 4 13.73 5.46 -5.17
CA PRO A 4 14.17 6.79 -4.79
C PRO A 4 14.15 6.93 -3.27
N GLU A 5 15.05 7.75 -2.72
CA GLU A 5 14.96 8.15 -1.32
C GLU A 5 13.71 9.01 -1.11
N PRO A 6 12.93 8.80 -0.04
CA PRO A 6 11.80 9.66 0.30
C PRO A 6 12.22 11.13 0.41
N GLN A 7 11.57 11.98 -0.39
CA GLN A 7 11.86 13.41 -0.47
C GLN A 7 10.59 14.19 -0.82
N VAL A 8 10.52 15.42 -0.34
CA VAL A 8 9.46 16.39 -0.68
C VAL A 8 10.06 17.77 -0.92
N VAL A 9 9.39 18.60 -1.74
CA VAL A 9 9.79 19.99 -1.98
C VAL A 9 9.55 20.84 -0.72
N ALA A 10 8.43 20.63 -0.05
CA ALA A 10 8.05 21.32 1.18
C ALA A 10 6.94 20.54 1.92
N PRO A 11 6.74 20.77 3.23
CA PRO A 11 5.61 20.22 3.97
C PRO A 11 4.26 20.56 3.32
N ASN A 12 3.37 19.57 3.22
CA ASN A 12 2.03 19.74 2.66
C ASN A 12 1.06 18.70 3.22
N ALA A 13 0.23 19.11 4.18
CA ALA A 13 -0.73 18.23 4.84
C ALA A 13 -1.81 17.67 3.89
N TYR A 14 -2.14 18.36 2.80
CA TYR A 14 -3.08 17.83 1.82
C TYR A 14 -2.49 16.61 1.10
N TYR A 15 -1.24 16.69 0.66
CA TYR A 15 -0.56 15.54 0.04
C TYR A 15 -0.37 14.40 1.03
N ALA A 16 -0.05 14.70 2.30
CA ALA A 16 0.07 13.68 3.32
C ALA A 16 -1.24 12.90 3.51
N ASN A 17 -2.39 13.60 3.48
CA ASN A 17 -3.68 12.95 3.63
C ASN A 17 -4.04 12.05 2.43
N LEU A 18 -3.61 12.41 1.21
CA LEU A 18 -3.75 11.51 0.04
C LEU A 18 -2.89 10.26 0.23
N LEU A 19 -1.62 10.42 0.63
CA LEU A 19 -0.73 9.28 0.87
C LEU A 19 -1.17 8.40 2.06
N LEU A 20 -1.89 8.96 3.04
CA LEU A 20 -2.51 8.16 4.10
C LEU A 20 -3.57 7.18 3.56
N GLU A 21 -4.23 7.49 2.44
CA GLU A 21 -5.14 6.55 1.77
C GLU A 21 -4.37 5.37 1.19
N ASP A 22 -3.23 5.61 0.54
CA ASP A 22 -2.37 4.55 0.00
C ASP A 22 -1.63 3.76 1.10
N TYR A 23 -1.35 4.40 2.23
CA TYR A 23 -0.65 3.81 3.37
C TYR A 23 -1.55 2.92 4.23
N ALA A 24 -2.75 3.40 4.61
CA ALA A 24 -3.63 2.73 5.58
C ALA A 24 -5.12 2.77 5.24
N GLY A 25 -5.48 2.97 3.97
CA GLY A 25 -6.84 2.86 3.46
C GLY A 25 -7.33 1.41 3.27
N VAL A 26 -8.49 1.26 2.63
CA VAL A 26 -9.06 -0.07 2.32
C VAL A 26 -8.16 -0.79 1.32
N THR A 27 -7.86 -0.16 0.19
CA THR A 27 -6.85 -0.62 -0.77
C THR A 27 -5.58 0.18 -0.50
N SER A 28 -4.66 -0.42 0.26
CA SER A 28 -3.46 0.23 0.78
C SER A 28 -2.35 -0.79 1.03
N GLU A 29 -1.14 -0.30 1.22
CA GLU A 29 0.03 -1.11 1.59
C GLU A 29 -0.22 -1.91 2.86
N LEU A 30 -0.76 -1.27 3.91
CA LEU A 30 -1.07 -1.96 5.17
C LEU A 30 -2.10 -3.08 4.97
N THR A 31 -3.11 -2.90 4.11
CA THR A 31 -4.06 -3.97 3.79
C THR A 31 -3.38 -5.10 3.01
N ALA A 32 -2.60 -4.77 1.98
CA ALA A 32 -1.91 -5.74 1.14
C ALA A 32 -0.94 -6.60 1.97
N ILE A 33 -0.10 -5.98 2.81
CA ILE A 33 0.80 -6.68 3.75
C ILE A 33 0.04 -7.72 4.58
N ASN A 34 -1.04 -7.29 5.24
CA ASN A 34 -1.77 -8.18 6.14
C ASN A 34 -2.54 -9.27 5.39
N GLN A 35 -3.01 -8.99 4.17
CA GLN A 35 -3.65 -9.97 3.31
C GLN A 35 -2.66 -11.05 2.86
N TYR A 36 -1.51 -10.65 2.31
CA TYR A 36 -0.47 -11.57 1.89
C TYR A 36 0.08 -12.40 3.04
N LEU A 37 0.31 -11.79 4.20
CA LEU A 37 0.72 -12.53 5.40
C LEU A 37 -0.34 -13.55 5.82
N TYR A 38 -1.62 -13.19 5.81
CA TYR A 38 -2.68 -14.15 6.13
C TYR A 38 -2.74 -15.31 5.14
N HIS A 39 -2.64 -15.03 3.83
CA HIS A 39 -2.61 -16.06 2.81
C HIS A 39 -1.40 -16.99 2.98
N HIS A 40 -0.22 -16.43 3.23
CA HIS A 40 0.99 -17.17 3.58
C HIS A 40 0.80 -18.05 4.82
N PHE A 41 0.20 -17.55 5.90
CA PHE A 41 0.02 -18.35 7.12
C PHE A 41 -1.00 -19.48 7.01
N THR A 42 -1.91 -19.41 6.04
CA THR A 42 -3.10 -20.28 6.01
C THR A 42 -3.24 -21.13 4.75
N VAL A 43 -2.31 -21.03 3.81
CA VAL A 43 -2.28 -21.92 2.65
C VAL A 43 -1.77 -23.31 3.03
N ASN A 44 -2.29 -24.33 2.36
CA ASN A 44 -1.85 -25.71 2.55
C ASN A 44 -0.37 -25.89 2.13
N GLU A 45 0.35 -26.78 2.83
CA GLU A 45 1.76 -27.11 2.61
C GLU A 45 2.05 -27.63 1.20
N GLU A 46 1.04 -28.16 0.51
CA GLU A 46 1.13 -28.58 -0.90
C GLU A 46 1.38 -27.43 -1.89
N TYR A 47 1.27 -26.16 -1.47
CA TYR A 47 1.55 -24.97 -2.27
C TYR A 47 2.79 -24.19 -1.78
N GLU A 48 3.90 -24.88 -1.52
CA GLU A 48 5.14 -24.28 -0.97
C GLU A 48 5.66 -23.09 -1.80
N ASP A 49 5.69 -23.19 -3.13
CA ASP A 49 6.14 -22.09 -4.00
C ASP A 49 5.27 -20.84 -3.86
N LEU A 50 3.94 -21.03 -3.76
CA LEU A 50 2.99 -19.92 -3.59
C LEU A 50 3.07 -19.33 -2.17
N ASN A 51 3.29 -20.18 -1.17
CA ASN A 51 3.49 -19.76 0.21
C ASN A 51 4.68 -18.81 0.34
N GLU A 52 5.82 -19.15 -0.26
CA GLU A 52 7.00 -18.29 -0.25
C GLU A 52 6.80 -17.05 -1.13
N LEU A 53 6.08 -17.16 -2.26
CA LEU A 53 5.72 -16.00 -3.08
C LEU A 53 4.95 -14.95 -2.27
N TRP A 54 3.87 -15.33 -1.59
CA TRP A 54 3.09 -14.38 -0.77
C TRP A 54 3.92 -13.72 0.34
N LYS A 55 4.80 -14.48 0.99
CA LYS A 55 5.74 -13.92 1.95
C LYS A 55 6.70 -12.92 1.31
N CYS A 56 7.27 -13.25 0.16
CA CYS A 56 8.15 -12.33 -0.57
C CYS A 56 7.44 -11.03 -0.96
N ILE A 57 6.20 -11.12 -1.45
CA ILE A 57 5.39 -9.94 -1.81
C ILE A 57 5.09 -9.11 -0.55
N SER A 58 4.69 -9.72 0.56
CA SER A 58 4.45 -8.97 1.82
C SER A 58 5.66 -8.16 2.29
N ILE A 59 6.89 -8.61 2.00
CA ILE A 59 8.13 -7.90 2.32
C ILE A 59 8.36 -6.71 1.36
N VAL A 60 7.90 -6.81 0.11
CA VAL A 60 7.90 -5.70 -0.85
C VAL A 60 6.93 -4.63 -0.38
N GLU A 61 5.69 -5.00 -0.03
CA GLU A 61 4.68 -4.04 0.46
C GLU A 61 5.10 -3.37 1.78
N MET A 62 5.79 -4.08 2.69
CA MET A 62 6.39 -3.45 3.87
C MET A 62 7.41 -2.35 3.53
N LYS A 63 8.12 -2.47 2.40
CA LYS A 63 9.04 -1.43 1.94
C LYS A 63 8.27 -0.25 1.34
N HIS A 64 7.22 -0.52 0.57
CA HIS A 64 6.32 0.52 0.05
C HIS A 64 5.69 1.32 1.19
N GLU A 65 5.12 0.64 2.17
CA GLU A 65 4.55 1.24 3.39
C GLU A 65 5.57 2.13 4.12
N ALA A 66 6.82 1.64 4.29
CA ALA A 66 7.88 2.42 4.93
C ALA A 66 8.23 3.70 4.16
N MET A 67 8.35 3.63 2.83
CA MET A 67 8.62 4.80 2.00
C MET A 67 7.48 5.82 2.04
N LEU A 68 6.22 5.35 2.06
CA LEU A 68 5.06 6.22 2.25
C LEU A 68 5.08 6.88 3.64
N ALA A 69 5.34 6.12 4.71
CA ALA A 69 5.41 6.64 6.06
C ALA A 69 6.47 7.73 6.22
N GLU A 70 7.67 7.50 5.68
CA GLU A 70 8.76 8.49 5.66
C GLU A 70 8.35 9.75 4.88
N THR A 71 7.71 9.58 3.73
CA THR A 71 7.21 10.70 2.92
C THR A 71 6.12 11.50 3.66
N ILE A 72 5.18 10.82 4.33
CA ILE A 72 4.12 11.44 5.15
C ILE A 72 4.72 12.25 6.30
N LEU A 73 5.75 11.72 6.97
CA LEU A 73 6.50 12.44 8.01
C LEU A 73 7.18 13.70 7.47
N LEU A 74 7.82 13.62 6.30
CA LEU A 74 8.44 14.77 5.63
C LEU A 74 7.40 15.85 5.25
N LEU A 75 6.16 15.43 4.95
CA LEU A 75 5.04 16.35 4.68
C LEU A 75 4.49 17.02 5.95
N GLY A 76 4.96 16.63 7.14
CA GLY A 76 4.60 17.24 8.41
C GLY A 76 3.39 16.60 9.10
N VAL A 77 3.02 15.37 8.75
CA VAL A 77 1.91 14.63 9.36
C VAL A 77 2.42 13.32 9.95
N ALA A 78 1.84 12.87 11.07
CA ALA A 78 2.16 11.56 11.63
C ALA A 78 1.47 10.45 10.80
N PRO A 79 2.18 9.37 10.41
CA PRO A 79 1.62 8.25 9.65
C PRO A 79 0.84 7.31 10.58
N GLU A 80 -0.21 7.84 11.21
CA GLU A 80 -1.17 7.05 11.95
C GLU A 80 -1.92 6.12 10.98
N TYR A 81 -2.21 4.88 11.39
CA TYR A 81 -2.95 3.91 10.59
C TYR A 81 -4.42 4.29 10.44
N ARG A 82 -4.69 5.36 9.71
CA ARG A 82 -6.00 5.93 9.46
C ARG A 82 -6.02 6.76 8.18
N THR A 83 -7.22 6.92 7.65
CA THR A 83 -7.54 7.90 6.61
C THR A 83 -8.47 8.98 7.16
N LEU A 84 -8.93 9.87 6.29
CA LEU A 84 -9.97 10.84 6.61
C LEU A 84 -11.22 10.57 5.77
N THR A 85 -12.34 10.26 6.42
CA THR A 85 -13.66 10.23 5.78
C THR A 85 -14.48 11.41 6.28
N ASN A 86 -14.91 12.30 5.38
CA ASN A 86 -15.62 13.54 5.74
C ASN A 86 -14.89 14.36 6.82
N ASN A 87 -13.56 14.44 6.74
CA ASN A 87 -12.67 15.09 7.72
C ASN A 87 -12.65 14.45 9.12
N PHE A 88 -13.19 13.24 9.29
CA PHE A 88 -13.06 12.47 10.52
C PHE A 88 -12.07 11.32 10.35
N PRO A 89 -11.23 11.05 11.36
CA PRO A 89 -10.29 9.93 11.31
C PRO A 89 -11.05 8.60 11.30
N VAL A 90 -10.72 7.76 10.32
CA VAL A 90 -11.18 6.36 10.26
C VAL A 90 -9.94 5.49 10.31
N TYR A 91 -9.77 4.79 11.43
CA TYR A 91 -8.63 3.89 11.62
C TYR A 91 -8.77 2.66 10.75
N TRP A 92 -7.61 2.19 10.27
CA TRP A 92 -7.50 0.93 9.57
C TRP A 92 -8.09 -0.20 10.41
N SER A 93 -8.77 -1.12 9.75
CA SER A 93 -9.44 -2.25 10.39
C SER A 93 -9.02 -3.53 9.68
N ALA A 94 -8.77 -4.58 10.47
CA ALA A 94 -8.53 -5.92 9.95
C ALA A 94 -9.71 -6.48 9.12
N SER A 95 -10.86 -5.81 9.10
CA SER A 95 -11.97 -6.12 8.19
C SER A 95 -11.70 -5.73 6.73
N TYR A 96 -10.65 -4.98 6.43
CA TYR A 96 -10.27 -4.63 5.05
C TYR A 96 -9.54 -5.79 4.35
N VAL A 97 -8.92 -6.68 5.13
CA VAL A 97 -8.24 -7.87 4.62
C VAL A 97 -9.25 -8.84 4.03
N TYR A 98 -9.04 -9.25 2.78
CA TYR A 98 -9.75 -10.38 2.22
C TYR A 98 -9.06 -11.67 2.66
N TYR A 99 -9.70 -12.44 3.54
CA TYR A 99 -9.10 -13.66 4.09
C TYR A 99 -9.14 -14.85 3.12
N GLY A 100 -10.24 -14.97 2.35
CA GLY A 100 -10.45 -16.05 1.39
C GLY A 100 -10.39 -17.48 1.96
N VAL A 101 -10.73 -18.47 1.14
CA VAL A 101 -10.65 -19.90 1.51
C VAL A 101 -9.86 -20.71 0.49
N GLU A 102 -10.19 -20.59 -0.79
CA GLU A 102 -9.49 -21.32 -1.85
C GLU A 102 -8.27 -20.51 -2.34
N VAL A 103 -7.37 -21.18 -3.04
CA VAL A 103 -6.19 -20.50 -3.60
C VAL A 103 -6.60 -19.52 -4.70
N CYS A 104 -7.59 -19.89 -5.52
CA CYS A 104 -8.00 -19.09 -6.67
C CYS A 104 -8.70 -17.78 -6.28
N ASP A 105 -9.55 -17.76 -5.23
CA ASP A 105 -10.18 -16.52 -4.77
C ASP A 105 -9.15 -15.58 -4.13
N ARG A 106 -8.21 -16.11 -3.35
CA ARG A 106 -7.12 -15.33 -2.76
C ARG A 106 -6.26 -14.65 -3.81
N LEU A 107 -5.77 -15.40 -4.80
CA LEU A 107 -5.01 -14.85 -5.92
C LEU A 107 -5.82 -13.82 -6.73
N THR A 108 -7.12 -14.05 -6.89
CA THR A 108 -8.00 -13.10 -7.58
C THR A 108 -8.12 -11.80 -6.79
N ALA A 109 -8.25 -11.89 -5.45
CA ALA A 109 -8.32 -10.73 -4.57
C ALA A 109 -7.01 -9.96 -4.52
N ASP A 110 -5.86 -10.66 -4.49
CA ASP A 110 -4.53 -10.07 -4.51
C ASP A 110 -4.32 -9.26 -5.81
N ILE A 111 -4.56 -9.89 -6.98
CA ILE A 111 -4.43 -9.21 -8.29
C ILE A 111 -5.41 -8.03 -8.43
N ALA A 112 -6.61 -8.14 -7.84
CA ALA A 112 -7.57 -7.05 -7.84
C ALA A 112 -7.08 -5.89 -6.96
N GLY A 113 -6.50 -6.20 -5.79
CA GLY A 113 -5.87 -5.25 -4.88
C GLY A 113 -4.81 -4.42 -5.57
N GLU A 114 -3.85 -5.04 -6.25
CA GLU A 114 -2.76 -4.30 -6.92
C GLU A 114 -3.27 -3.43 -8.06
N LYS A 115 -4.26 -3.92 -8.82
CA LYS A 115 -4.90 -3.11 -9.88
C LYS A 115 -5.63 -1.90 -9.33
N GLU A 116 -6.24 -2.02 -8.16
CA GLU A 116 -6.87 -0.88 -7.48
C GLU A 116 -5.82 0.05 -6.87
N ALA A 117 -4.73 -0.48 -6.31
CA ALA A 117 -3.61 0.30 -5.78
C ALA A 117 -2.97 1.16 -6.89
N ILE A 118 -2.69 0.58 -8.06
CA ILE A 118 -2.22 1.31 -9.25
C ILE A 118 -3.17 2.45 -9.60
N GLN A 119 -4.49 2.21 -9.61
CA GLN A 119 -5.47 3.25 -9.93
C GLN A 119 -5.46 4.38 -8.91
N ASN A 120 -5.37 4.06 -7.61
CA ASN A 120 -5.26 5.03 -6.54
C ASN A 120 -3.98 5.87 -6.67
N TYR A 121 -2.84 5.21 -6.88
CA TYR A 121 -1.57 5.91 -7.10
C TYR A 121 -1.60 6.83 -8.30
N ARG A 122 -2.16 6.40 -9.44
CA ARG A 122 -2.30 7.24 -10.63
C ARG A 122 -3.20 8.45 -10.36
N LYS A 123 -4.31 8.27 -9.64
CA LYS A 123 -5.20 9.36 -9.23
C LYS A 123 -4.49 10.33 -8.28
N HIS A 124 -3.70 9.85 -7.33
CA HIS A 124 -2.94 10.70 -6.42
C HIS A 124 -1.80 11.43 -7.13
N GLN A 125 -1.13 10.79 -8.09
CA GLN A 125 -0.18 11.48 -8.97
C GLN A 125 -0.86 12.67 -9.66
N ASP A 126 -2.09 12.57 -10.15
CA ASP A 126 -2.77 13.71 -10.79
C ASP A 126 -3.07 14.87 -9.83
N LEU A 127 -3.21 14.60 -8.53
CA LEU A 127 -3.48 15.60 -7.49
C LEU A 127 -2.19 16.18 -6.86
N ILE A 128 -1.08 15.46 -6.97
CA ILE A 128 0.20 15.80 -6.37
C ILE A 128 1.13 16.40 -7.42
N ALA A 129 1.51 17.66 -7.22
CA ALA A 129 2.45 18.37 -8.09
C ALA A 129 3.92 18.19 -7.67
N ASP A 130 4.17 17.62 -6.48
CA ASP A 130 5.53 17.40 -5.97
C ASP A 130 6.26 16.34 -6.83
N PRO A 131 7.36 16.70 -7.51
CA PRO A 131 8.03 15.79 -8.44
C PRO A 131 8.65 14.57 -7.76
N TYR A 132 9.09 14.71 -6.50
CA TYR A 132 9.72 13.61 -5.76
C TYR A 132 8.69 12.57 -5.34
N ILE A 133 7.53 13.02 -4.86
CA ILE A 133 6.42 12.13 -4.51
C ILE A 133 5.93 11.41 -5.77
N ARG A 134 5.75 12.14 -6.88
CA ARG A 134 5.33 11.51 -8.15
C ARG A 134 6.30 10.43 -8.62
N GLN A 135 7.62 10.66 -8.46
CA GLN A 135 8.65 9.67 -8.79
C GLN A 135 8.59 8.45 -7.87
N LEU A 136 8.38 8.65 -6.57
CA LEU A 136 8.18 7.56 -5.62
C LEU A 136 6.97 6.71 -6.02
N LEU A 137 5.81 7.34 -6.25
CA LEU A 137 4.59 6.65 -6.65
C LEU A 137 4.77 5.90 -7.99
N GLU A 138 5.48 6.50 -8.96
CA GLU A 138 5.78 5.81 -10.23
C GLU A 138 6.58 4.53 -9.99
N ARG A 139 7.56 4.59 -9.08
CA ARG A 139 8.39 3.44 -8.77
C ARG A 139 7.60 2.34 -8.06
N ILE A 140 6.70 2.68 -7.16
CA ILE A 140 5.81 1.71 -6.49
C ILE A 140 4.92 1.05 -7.55
N ILE A 141 4.25 1.84 -8.42
CA ILE A 141 3.41 1.32 -9.51
C ILE A 141 4.15 0.29 -10.38
N MET A 142 5.45 0.47 -10.63
CA MET A 142 6.23 -0.50 -11.41
C MET A 142 6.40 -1.87 -10.72
N ASP A 143 6.29 -1.95 -9.39
CA ASP A 143 6.29 -3.23 -8.66
C ASP A 143 4.90 -3.87 -8.64
N GLU A 144 3.83 -3.06 -8.73
CA GLU A 144 2.44 -3.53 -8.77
C GLU A 144 1.99 -4.14 -10.12
N GLU A 145 2.72 -3.87 -11.21
CA GLU A 145 2.42 -4.30 -12.60
C GLU A 145 2.81 -5.76 -12.91
#